data_AF-A0A7J7JV01-F1
#
_entry.id   AF-A0A7J7JV01-F1
#
_cell.length_a   1.000
_cell.length_b   1.000
_cell.length_c   1.000
_cell.angle_alpha   90.00
_cell.angle_beta   90.00
_cell.angle_gamma   90.00
#
_symmetry.space_group_name_H-M   'P 1'
#
loop_
_entity.id
_entity.type
_entity.pdbx_description
1 polymer ?
#
loop_
_entity_poly.entity_id
_entity_poly.type
_entity_poly.pdbx_seq_one_letter_code
_entity_poly.pdbx_strand_id
1 'polypeptide(L)'
;MSRLVTPTLVFWLNLDKRIDKQMESTKEMVFYWELKFYPPAPEDLNEDLTRYLIVLQIRQDLFTGKLPASFQTLAVLGSYTAQGEIGDFDKTRHTNINYLRPYNFAPNQSEELLMRITDLHKTCKGLTPAEADLEFLTNATKCALYGMDFYSVKDSSGRQIKIGVSASGLYIYHGRLRMESFKWPRIIKLSYKTRVFHIKLRPGDCLHSTGDMRYCDSISGCELLSDYHQWLHSYWLVTVSAAVKTSATLYLLCTSCQEILYSD
;
A
#
# COMPACT_ATOMS: atom_id res chain seq x y z
N MET A 1 24.88 -15.10 -0.52
CA MET A 1 24.27 -15.69 -1.72
C MET A 1 22.94 -15.00 -1.97
N SER A 2 22.93 -14.00 -2.84
CA SER A 2 21.74 -13.23 -3.22
C SER A 2 20.86 -14.06 -4.16
N ARG A 3 19.73 -14.57 -3.64
CA ARG A 3 18.69 -15.15 -4.51
C ARG A 3 18.02 -14.00 -5.26
N LEU A 4 18.28 -13.94 -6.56
CA LEU A 4 17.46 -13.20 -7.52
C LEU A 4 16.09 -13.91 -7.55
N VAL A 5 15.14 -13.42 -6.75
CA VAL A 5 13.75 -13.86 -6.83
C VAL A 5 13.17 -13.20 -8.09
N THR A 6 12.90 -14.02 -9.09
CA THR A 6 12.04 -13.65 -10.22
C THR A 6 10.71 -13.11 -9.68
N PRO A 7 10.11 -12.06 -10.27
CA PRO A 7 8.88 -11.50 -9.75
C PRO A 7 7.74 -12.51 -9.96
N THR A 8 7.47 -13.33 -8.95
CA THR A 8 6.25 -14.13 -8.87
C THR A 8 5.07 -13.15 -8.81
N LEU A 9 4.16 -13.24 -9.80
CA LEU A 9 2.91 -12.50 -9.74
C LEU A 9 2.14 -12.92 -8.48
N VAL A 10 1.84 -11.94 -7.63
CA VAL A 10 1.08 -12.10 -6.38
C VAL A 10 -0.38 -11.80 -6.67
N PHE A 11 -1.29 -12.62 -6.16
CA PHE A 11 -2.74 -12.44 -6.34
C PHE A 11 -3.46 -12.45 -4.98
N TRP A 12 -4.52 -11.65 -4.88
CA TRP A 12 -5.42 -11.68 -3.73
C TRP A 12 -6.25 -12.96 -3.75
N LEU A 13 -6.29 -13.65 -2.60
CA LEU A 13 -7.15 -14.81 -2.45
C LEU A 13 -8.62 -14.37 -2.49
N ASN A 14 -9.41 -14.95 -3.38
CA ASN A 14 -10.85 -14.75 -3.44
C ASN A 14 -11.51 -15.61 -2.36
N LEU A 15 -12.12 -14.97 -1.36
CA LEU A 15 -12.71 -15.67 -0.22
C LEU A 15 -14.02 -16.41 -0.55
N ASP A 16 -14.68 -16.07 -1.66
CA ASP A 16 -15.91 -16.73 -2.12
C ASP A 16 -15.63 -18.01 -2.92
N LYS A 17 -14.36 -18.22 -3.30
CA LYS A 17 -13.92 -19.39 -4.05
C LYS A 17 -13.13 -20.31 -3.12
N ARG A 18 -13.24 -21.62 -3.35
CA ARG A 18 -12.40 -22.59 -2.64
C ARG A 18 -10.91 -22.35 -2.98
N ILE A 19 -10.04 -22.53 -1.99
CA ILE A 19 -8.59 -22.29 -2.12
C ILE A 19 -7.98 -23.21 -3.19
N ASP A 20 -8.37 -24.49 -3.21
CA ASP A 20 -7.91 -25.49 -4.17
C ASP A 20 -8.26 -25.18 -5.63
N LYS A 21 -9.28 -24.35 -5.87
CA LYS A 21 -9.67 -23.90 -7.21
C LYS A 21 -8.93 -22.66 -7.69
N GLN A 22 -8.16 -22.02 -6.82
CA GLN A 22 -7.44 -20.77 -7.09
C GLN A 22 -5.94 -20.98 -7.23
N MET A 23 -5.47 -22.20 -6.97
CA MET A 23 -4.05 -22.54 -6.96
C MET A 23 -3.80 -23.76 -7.83
N GLU A 24 -2.64 -23.79 -8.48
CA GLU A 24 -2.17 -24.99 -9.17
C GLU A 24 -1.85 -26.06 -8.13
N SER A 25 -2.38 -27.28 -8.34
CA SER A 25 -2.32 -28.39 -7.39
C SER A 25 -0.91 -28.94 -7.11
N THR A 26 0.12 -28.45 -7.80
CA THR A 26 1.48 -29.02 -7.82
C THR A 26 2.53 -28.15 -7.13
N LYS A 27 2.18 -26.97 -6.60
CA LYS A 27 3.12 -26.05 -5.93
C LYS A 27 2.88 -25.97 -4.43
N GLU A 28 3.95 -25.80 -3.65
CA GLU A 28 3.85 -25.48 -2.23
C GLU A 28 2.98 -24.24 -2.04
N MET A 29 1.95 -24.36 -1.18
CA MET A 29 1.00 -23.27 -0.95
C MET A 29 1.62 -22.25 0.00
N VAL A 30 2.16 -21.17 -0.55
CA VAL A 30 2.74 -20.07 0.23
C VAL A 30 1.75 -18.90 0.27
N PHE A 31 1.33 -18.55 1.49
CA PHE A 31 0.49 -17.38 1.76
C PHE A 31 1.29 -16.34 2.54
N TYR A 32 1.05 -15.08 2.19
CA TYR A 32 1.53 -13.91 2.90
C TYR A 32 0.34 -13.20 3.49
N TRP A 33 0.52 -12.62 4.67
CA TRP A 33 -0.43 -11.63 5.15
C TRP A 33 -0.02 -10.27 4.60
N GLU A 34 -0.95 -9.55 3.97
CA GLU A 34 -0.71 -8.17 3.51
C GLU A 34 -1.95 -7.30 3.69
N LEU A 35 -1.73 -6.00 3.90
CA LEU A 35 -2.81 -5.01 3.94
C LEU A 35 -3.32 -4.72 2.52
N LYS A 36 -4.57 -5.10 2.24
CA LYS A 36 -5.21 -4.81 0.95
C LYS A 36 -5.65 -3.37 0.80
N PHE A 37 -6.20 -2.80 1.87
CA PHE A 37 -6.77 -1.45 1.85
C PHE A 37 -6.17 -0.62 2.98
N TYR A 38 -5.50 0.46 2.60
CA TYR A 38 -4.87 1.37 3.55
C TYR A 38 -5.90 2.42 3.98
N PRO A 39 -6.24 2.50 5.28
CA PRO A 39 -7.20 3.49 5.77
C PRO A 39 -6.63 4.90 5.60
N PRO A 40 -7.43 5.90 5.21
CA PRO A 40 -6.97 7.29 5.07
C PRO A 40 -6.59 7.93 6.41
N ALA A 41 -7.22 7.49 7.51
CA ALA A 41 -6.97 7.92 8.88
C ALA A 41 -6.81 6.68 9.79
N PRO A 42 -5.65 6.01 9.76
CA PRO A 42 -5.37 4.85 10.63
C PRO A 42 -5.40 5.19 12.13
N GLU A 43 -5.24 6.45 12.50
CA GLU A 43 -5.35 6.96 13.87
C GLU A 43 -6.77 6.81 14.47
N ASP A 44 -7.80 6.79 13.62
CA ASP A 44 -9.20 6.65 14.05
C ASP A 44 -9.59 5.20 14.37
N LEU A 45 -8.68 4.24 14.12
CA LEU A 45 -8.91 2.84 14.42
C LEU A 45 -8.85 2.63 15.94
N ASN A 46 -9.88 1.99 16.50
CA ASN A 46 -9.97 1.79 17.95
C ASN A 46 -8.94 0.79 18.51
N GLU A 47 -8.54 -0.19 17.71
CA GLU A 47 -7.72 -1.30 18.18
C GLU A 47 -6.23 -1.08 17.93
N ASP A 48 -5.45 -1.04 19.00
CA ASP A 48 -3.99 -0.89 18.97
C ASP A 48 -3.33 -1.99 18.13
N LEU A 49 -3.81 -3.23 18.25
CA LEU A 49 -3.32 -4.36 17.45
C LEU A 49 -3.48 -4.12 15.95
N THR A 50 -4.62 -3.56 15.53
CA THR A 50 -4.86 -3.26 14.13
C THR A 50 -3.89 -2.17 13.63
N ARG A 51 -3.67 -1.13 14.43
CA ARG A 51 -2.72 -0.06 14.10
C ARG A 51 -1.29 -0.62 13.98
N TYR A 52 -0.89 -1.47 14.91
CA TYR A 52 0.41 -2.15 14.87
C TYR A 52 0.59 -3.01 13.60
N LEU A 53 -0.43 -3.77 13.21
CA LEU A 53 -0.38 -4.56 11.96
C LEU A 53 -0.21 -3.66 10.71
N ILE A 54 -0.85 -2.48 10.69
CA ILE A 54 -0.66 -1.49 9.61
C ILE A 54 0.77 -0.92 9.64
N VAL A 55 1.31 -0.62 10.82
CA VAL A 55 2.72 -0.19 10.97
C VAL A 55 3.68 -1.24 10.40
N LEU A 56 3.46 -2.51 10.71
CA LEU A 56 4.28 -3.61 10.16
C LEU A 56 4.21 -3.68 8.63
N GLN A 57 3.03 -3.54 8.04
CA GLN A 57 2.91 -3.49 6.58
C GLN A 57 3.67 -2.30 5.99
N ILE A 58 3.49 -1.09 6.54
CA ILE A 58 4.15 0.11 6.02
C ILE A 58 5.67 -0.01 6.16
N ARG A 59 6.18 -0.58 7.26
CA ARG A 59 7.62 -0.88 7.43
C ARG A 59 8.13 -1.80 6.33
N GLN A 60 7.37 -2.86 6.01
CA GLN A 60 7.70 -3.75 4.90
C GLN A 60 7.68 -3.00 3.56
N ASP A 61 6.72 -2.11 3.33
CA ASP A 61 6.63 -1.31 2.10
C ASP A 61 7.79 -0.32 1.96
N LEU A 62 8.21 0.31 3.06
CA LEU A 62 9.39 1.19 3.09
C LEU A 62 10.67 0.39 2.79
N PHE A 63 10.85 -0.76 3.45
CA PHE A 63 12.03 -1.60 3.30
C PHE A 63 12.15 -2.21 1.89
N THR A 64 11.04 -2.66 1.31
CA THR A 64 11.02 -3.20 -0.07
C THR A 64 11.10 -2.10 -1.14
N GLY A 65 10.90 -0.84 -0.76
CA GLY A 65 10.87 0.29 -1.67
C GLY A 65 9.54 0.47 -2.41
N LYS A 66 8.49 -0.30 -2.05
CA LYS A 66 7.12 -0.10 -2.51
C LYS A 66 6.61 1.30 -2.13
N LEU A 67 6.92 1.74 -0.91
CA LEU A 67 6.66 3.09 -0.44
C LEU A 67 7.97 3.90 -0.42
N PRO A 68 8.28 4.69 -1.46
CA PRO A 68 9.44 5.57 -1.42
C PRO A 68 9.20 6.73 -0.46
N ALA A 69 10.19 6.99 0.39
CA ALA A 69 10.17 8.06 1.37
C ALA A 69 11.49 8.85 1.33
N SER A 70 11.44 10.11 1.76
CA SER A 70 12.65 10.94 1.87
C SER A 70 13.56 10.44 3.00
N PHE A 71 14.83 10.81 2.97
CA PHE A 71 15.77 10.48 4.05
C PHE A 71 15.24 10.92 5.42
N GLN A 72 14.71 12.14 5.52
CA GLN A 72 14.15 12.69 6.75
C GLN A 72 12.93 11.89 7.21
N THR A 73 12.04 11.53 6.29
CA THR A 73 10.86 10.72 6.59
C THR A 73 11.27 9.34 7.10
N LEU A 74 12.20 8.66 6.41
CA LEU A 74 12.73 7.36 6.84
C LEU A 74 13.35 7.43 8.24
N ALA A 75 14.08 8.50 8.53
CA ALA A 75 14.68 8.67 9.85
C ALA A 75 13.65 8.86 10.97
N VAL A 76 12.60 9.66 10.72
CA VAL A 76 11.50 9.89 11.67
C VAL A 76 10.69 8.61 11.89
N LEU A 77 10.31 7.92 10.81
CA LEU A 77 9.58 6.65 10.92
C LEU A 77 10.43 5.56 11.60
N GLY A 78 11.74 5.55 11.31
CA GLY A 78 12.70 4.66 11.95
C GLY A 78 12.85 4.91 13.44
N SER A 79 12.79 6.17 13.92
CA SER A 79 12.87 6.46 15.35
C SER A 79 11.64 6.00 16.12
N TYR A 80 10.45 6.15 15.57
CA TYR A 80 9.24 5.60 16.18
C TYR A 80 9.24 4.07 16.19
N THR A 81 9.74 3.46 15.11
CA THR A 81 9.93 1.99 15.06
C THR A 81 10.90 1.53 16.14
N ALA A 82 12.03 2.22 16.31
CA ALA A 82 12.99 1.91 17.37
C ALA A 82 12.36 2.06 18.76
N GLN A 83 11.60 3.14 19.01
CA GLN A 83 10.92 3.35 20.28
C GLN A 83 9.88 2.25 20.57
N GLY A 84 9.09 1.83 19.58
CA GLY A 84 8.07 0.79 19.75
C GLY A 84 8.65 -0.61 19.97
N GLU A 85 9.74 -0.96 19.27
CA GLU A 85 10.32 -2.30 19.31
C GLU A 85 11.39 -2.48 20.41
N ILE A 86 12.13 -1.41 20.73
CA ILE A 86 13.31 -1.45 21.61
C ILE A 86 12.99 -0.79 22.97
N GLY A 87 12.02 0.14 22.99
CA GLY A 87 11.72 0.99 24.13
C GLY A 87 12.68 2.18 24.24
N ASP A 88 12.63 2.87 25.37
CA ASP A 88 13.40 4.09 25.61
C ASP A 88 14.90 3.97 25.32
N PHE A 89 15.46 5.02 24.72
CA PHE A 89 16.89 5.11 24.50
C PHE A 89 17.68 5.13 25.83
N ASP A 90 18.55 4.14 26.01
CA ASP A 90 19.48 4.03 27.14
C ASP A 90 20.93 4.20 26.65
N LYS A 91 21.65 5.21 27.18
CA LYS A 91 23.06 5.50 26.83
C LYS A 91 24.02 4.34 27.14
N THR A 92 23.69 3.49 28.12
CA THR A 92 24.54 2.36 28.53
C THR A 92 24.37 1.15 27.61
N ARG A 93 23.16 0.96 27.08
CA ARG A 93 22.81 -0.18 26.20
C ARG A 93 22.94 0.17 24.71
N HIS A 94 22.67 1.42 24.35
CA HIS A 94 22.66 1.92 22.97
C HIS A 94 23.88 2.80 22.68
N THR A 95 25.07 2.23 22.86
CA THR A 95 26.36 2.94 22.78
C THR A 95 26.80 3.29 21.37
N ASN A 96 26.27 2.61 20.34
CA ASN A 96 26.59 2.81 18.93
C ASN A 96 25.34 2.51 18.07
N ILE A 97 25.43 2.62 16.75
CA ILE A 97 24.29 2.33 15.84
C ILE A 97 23.96 0.83 15.68
N ASN A 98 24.74 -0.08 16.27
CA ASN A 98 24.59 -1.52 16.00
C ASN A 98 23.30 -2.11 16.58
N TYR A 99 22.71 -1.51 17.62
CA TYR A 99 21.41 -1.96 18.13
C TYR A 99 20.27 -1.78 17.12
N LEU A 100 20.45 -0.91 16.12
CA LEU A 100 19.50 -0.68 15.03
C LEU A 100 19.70 -1.60 13.83
N ARG A 101 20.88 -2.24 13.69
CA ARG A 101 21.21 -3.08 12.52
C ARG A 101 20.30 -4.31 12.32
N PRO A 102 19.73 -4.94 13.38
CA PRO A 102 18.76 -6.02 13.20
C PRO A 102 17.43 -5.58 12.58
N TYR A 103 17.15 -4.27 12.52
CA TYR A 103 15.89 -3.73 12.04
C TYR A 103 16.02 -3.18 10.62
N ASN A 104 14.99 -3.44 9.81
CA ASN A 104 14.88 -3.03 8.42
C ASN A 104 14.10 -1.72 8.30
N PHE A 105 14.79 -0.59 8.14
CA PHE A 105 14.14 0.74 8.02
C PHE A 105 14.01 1.21 6.57
N ALA A 106 14.94 0.84 5.70
CA ALA A 106 15.00 1.30 4.32
C ALA A 106 15.67 0.25 3.40
N PRO A 107 15.46 0.30 2.08
CA PRO A 107 16.06 -0.66 1.15
C PRO A 107 17.60 -0.59 1.17
N ASN A 108 18.13 0.63 1.30
CA ASN A 108 19.56 0.92 1.42
C ASN A 108 19.80 1.66 2.74
N GLN A 109 20.00 0.90 3.81
CA GLN A 109 20.22 1.44 5.14
C GLN A 109 21.67 1.91 5.32
N SER A 110 21.92 3.21 5.11
CA SER A 110 23.24 3.81 5.32
C SER A 110 23.54 4.02 6.81
N GLU A 111 24.82 4.09 7.16
CA GLU A 111 25.22 4.46 8.53
C GLU A 111 24.72 5.86 8.91
N GLU A 112 24.69 6.78 7.95
CA GLU A 112 24.12 8.12 8.13
C GLU A 112 22.64 8.08 8.53
N LEU A 113 21.84 7.22 7.88
CA LEU A 113 20.45 7.02 8.26
C LEU A 113 20.33 6.48 9.68
N LEU A 114 21.12 5.48 10.04
CA LEU A 114 21.09 4.89 11.38
C LEU A 114 21.54 5.85 12.48
N MET A 115 22.53 6.71 12.20
CA MET A 115 22.92 7.79 13.10
C MET A 115 21.77 8.77 13.29
N ARG A 116 21.10 9.17 12.20
CA ARG A 116 19.96 10.09 12.28
C ARG A 116 18.78 9.48 13.05
N ILE A 117 18.48 8.19 12.83
CA ILE A 117 17.46 7.45 13.60
C ILE A 117 17.84 7.43 15.08
N THR A 118 19.12 7.17 15.41
CA THR A 118 19.58 7.16 16.80
C THR A 118 19.39 8.50 17.49
N ASP A 119 19.64 9.61 16.79
CA ASP A 119 19.45 10.95 17.35
C ASP A 119 17.97 11.27 17.59
N LEU A 120 17.09 10.87 16.67
CA LEU A 120 15.65 11.05 16.83
C LEU A 120 15.07 10.10 17.88
N HIS A 121 15.57 8.88 17.99
CA HIS A 121 15.15 7.90 18.99
C HIS A 121 15.33 8.43 20.42
N LYS A 122 16.40 9.21 20.69
CA LYS A 122 16.61 9.88 21.98
C LYS A 122 15.47 10.86 22.34
N THR A 123 14.79 11.41 21.34
CA THR A 123 13.69 12.37 21.53
C THR A 123 12.33 11.71 21.72
N CYS A 124 12.21 10.42 21.38
CA CYS A 124 10.98 9.63 21.52
C CYS A 124 10.78 9.06 22.93
N LYS A 125 11.68 9.37 23.87
CA LYS A 125 11.69 8.82 25.23
C LYS A 125 10.37 9.06 25.95
N GLY A 126 9.84 8.01 26.59
CA GLY A 126 8.60 8.04 27.35
C GLY A 126 7.35 7.73 26.54
N LEU A 127 7.47 7.62 25.21
CA LEU A 127 6.36 7.13 24.38
C LEU A 127 6.18 5.63 24.61
N THR A 128 4.95 5.23 24.87
CA THR A 128 4.56 3.82 24.84
C THR A 128 4.59 3.29 23.41
N PRO A 129 4.67 1.96 23.19
CA PRO A 129 4.63 1.39 21.84
C PRO A 129 3.40 1.82 21.04
N ALA A 130 2.22 1.89 21.67
CA ALA A 130 0.99 2.31 21.01
C ALA A 130 1.02 3.80 20.59
N GLU A 131 1.63 4.67 21.39
CA GLU A 131 1.82 6.09 21.02
C GLU A 131 2.86 6.25 19.91
N ALA A 132 3.94 5.46 19.95
CA ALA A 132 4.93 5.43 18.88
C ALA A 132 4.31 4.97 17.55
N ASP A 133 3.44 3.97 17.57
CA ASP A 133 2.70 3.51 16.39
C ASP A 133 1.77 4.61 15.84
N LEU A 134 1.07 5.35 16.70
CA LEU A 134 0.21 6.47 16.29
C LEU A 134 1.01 7.58 15.60
N GLU A 135 2.14 7.97 16.19
CA GLU A 135 3.04 8.97 15.61
C GLU A 135 3.67 8.49 14.29
N PHE A 136 4.04 7.21 14.21
CA PHE A 136 4.49 6.59 12.98
C PHE A 136 3.43 6.71 11.89
N LEU A 137 2.19 6.30 12.18
CA LEU A 137 1.08 6.30 11.22
C LEU A 137 0.75 7.72 10.75
N THR A 138 0.69 8.68 11.67
CA THR A 138 0.45 10.10 11.38
C THR A 138 1.48 10.69 10.41
N ASN A 139 2.73 10.23 10.48
CA ASN A 139 3.77 10.66 9.55
C ASN A 139 3.77 9.85 8.25
N ALA A 140 3.45 8.56 8.29
CA ALA A 140 3.40 7.70 7.12
C ALA A 140 2.27 8.07 6.15
N THR A 141 1.09 8.47 6.66
CA THR A 141 -0.06 8.90 5.83
C THR A 141 0.22 10.15 5.00
N LYS A 142 1.20 10.96 5.41
CA LYS A 142 1.65 12.16 4.67
C LYS A 142 2.51 11.80 3.44
N CYS A 143 2.99 10.56 3.32
CA CYS A 143 3.74 10.12 2.15
C CYS A 143 2.85 10.11 0.91
N ALA A 144 3.32 10.69 -0.19
CA ALA A 144 2.52 10.88 -1.40
C ALA A 144 2.00 9.57 -2.04
N LEU A 145 2.72 8.46 -1.81
CA LEU A 145 2.38 7.13 -2.34
C LEU A 145 1.85 6.18 -1.25
N TYR A 146 1.46 6.71 -0.09
CA TYR A 146 0.84 5.92 0.98
C TYR A 146 -0.38 5.15 0.46
N GLY A 147 -0.39 3.83 0.63
CA GLY A 147 -1.48 2.97 0.19
C GLY A 147 -1.79 3.03 -1.31
N MET A 148 -0.79 3.35 -2.13
CA MET A 148 -0.93 3.45 -3.58
C MET A 148 -0.52 2.14 -4.25
N ASP A 149 -1.48 1.48 -4.90
CA ASP A 149 -1.20 0.34 -5.76
C ASP A 149 -1.10 0.80 -7.22
N PHE A 150 -0.05 0.34 -7.93
CA PHE A 150 0.25 0.76 -9.29
C PHE A 150 0.00 -0.34 -10.32
N TYR A 151 -0.69 0.04 -11.41
CA TYR A 151 -0.99 -0.81 -12.55
C TYR A 151 -0.41 -0.21 -13.83
N SER A 152 0.49 -0.93 -14.48
CA SER A 152 1.01 -0.55 -15.79
C SER A 152 -0.05 -0.84 -16.86
N VAL A 153 -0.57 0.21 -17.49
CA VAL A 153 -1.59 0.14 -18.56
C VAL A 153 -1.13 0.93 -19.79
N LYS A 154 -1.76 0.70 -20.95
CA LYS A 154 -1.56 1.56 -22.14
C LYS A 154 -2.73 2.51 -22.32
N ASP A 155 -2.45 3.75 -22.66
CA ASP A 155 -3.50 4.71 -23.06
C ASP A 155 -4.02 4.45 -24.48
N SER A 156 -5.02 5.22 -24.92
CA SER A 156 -5.59 5.13 -26.27
C SER A 156 -4.60 5.46 -27.39
N SER A 157 -3.46 6.10 -27.08
CA SER A 157 -2.37 6.38 -28.02
C SER A 157 -1.30 5.27 -28.04
N GLY A 158 -1.48 4.21 -27.25
CA GLY A 158 -0.52 3.11 -27.11
C GLY A 158 0.65 3.42 -26.18
N ARG A 159 0.65 4.58 -25.50
CA ARG A 159 1.71 4.98 -24.57
C ARG A 159 1.57 4.25 -23.25
N GLN A 160 2.68 3.74 -22.73
CA GLN A 160 2.71 3.13 -21.41
C GLN A 160 2.56 4.20 -20.33
N ILE A 161 1.57 4.01 -19.47
CA ILE A 161 1.28 4.84 -18.31
C ILE A 161 1.03 3.92 -17.09
N LYS A 162 0.97 4.51 -15.90
CA LYS A 162 0.65 3.80 -14.66
C LYS A 162 -0.61 4.39 -14.05
N ILE A 163 -1.55 3.53 -13.67
CA ILE A 163 -2.70 3.92 -12.85
C ILE A 163 -2.35 3.62 -11.40
N GLY A 164 -2.37 4.64 -10.56
CA GLY A 164 -2.28 4.53 -9.10
C GLY A 164 -3.68 4.50 -8.48
N VAL A 165 -3.93 3.58 -7.56
CA VAL A 165 -5.21 3.45 -6.85
C VAL A 165 -4.94 3.56 -5.35
N SER A 166 -5.75 4.35 -4.65
CA SER A 166 -5.69 4.46 -3.19
C SER A 166 -7.07 4.78 -2.62
N ALA A 167 -7.20 4.79 -1.29
CA ALA A 167 -8.43 5.22 -0.62
C ALA A 167 -8.89 6.64 -1.03
N SER A 168 -7.99 7.51 -1.46
CA SER A 168 -8.30 8.88 -1.86
C SER A 168 -8.82 9.04 -3.30
N GLY A 169 -8.49 8.11 -4.20
CA GLY A 169 -8.87 8.21 -5.61
C GLY A 169 -8.02 7.36 -6.54
N LEU A 170 -8.25 7.57 -7.83
CA LEU A 170 -7.49 7.03 -8.94
C LEU A 170 -6.58 8.13 -9.51
N TYR A 171 -5.36 7.78 -9.87
CA TYR A 171 -4.35 8.70 -10.33
C TYR A 171 -3.69 8.17 -11.61
N ILE A 172 -3.42 9.05 -12.57
CA ILE A 172 -2.71 8.69 -13.80
C ILE A 172 -1.28 9.21 -13.70
N TYR A 173 -0.32 8.33 -13.89
CA TYR A 173 1.10 8.62 -13.85
C TYR A 173 1.75 8.35 -15.21
N HIS A 174 2.62 9.26 -15.64
CA HIS A 174 3.54 9.04 -16.74
C HIS A 174 4.97 9.10 -16.19
N GLY A 175 5.67 7.97 -16.22
CA GLY A 175 6.94 7.83 -15.51
C GLY A 175 6.75 8.00 -14.00
N ARG A 176 7.35 9.05 -13.43
CA ARG A 176 7.23 9.43 -12.01
C ARG A 176 6.32 10.63 -11.78
N LEU A 177 5.78 11.23 -12.85
CA LEU A 177 4.95 12.43 -12.77
C LEU A 177 3.48 12.05 -12.73
N ARG A 178 2.75 12.63 -11.77
CA ARG A 178 1.30 12.52 -11.67
C ARG A 178 0.66 13.49 -12.65
N MET A 179 -0.01 12.95 -13.66
CA MET A 179 -0.67 13.72 -14.72
C MET A 179 -2.07 14.14 -14.29
N GLU A 180 -2.86 13.17 -13.80
CA GLU A 180 -4.27 13.39 -13.47
C GLU A 180 -4.66 12.73 -12.14
N SER A 181 -5.71 13.26 -11.52
CA SER A 181 -6.28 12.72 -10.29
C SER A 181 -7.79 12.76 -10.31
N PHE A 182 -8.40 11.62 -10.02
CA PHE A 182 -9.84 11.40 -10.00
C PHE A 182 -10.26 10.94 -8.61
N LYS A 183 -10.93 11.83 -7.87
CA LYS A 183 -11.50 11.51 -6.56
C LYS A 183 -12.71 10.59 -6.74
N TRP A 184 -12.89 9.65 -5.81
CA TRP A 184 -13.99 8.67 -5.88
C TRP A 184 -15.38 9.28 -6.10
N PRO A 185 -15.77 10.38 -5.41
CA PRO A 185 -17.08 11.01 -5.64
C PRO A 185 -17.29 11.51 -7.07
N ARG A 186 -16.24 11.74 -7.86
CA ARG A 186 -16.33 12.20 -9.26
C ARG A 186 -16.52 11.06 -10.25
N ILE A 187 -16.23 9.82 -9.85
CA ILE A 187 -16.33 8.63 -10.70
C ILE A 187 -17.76 8.08 -10.58
N ILE A 188 -18.49 8.06 -11.69
CA ILE A 188 -19.84 7.47 -11.76
C ILE A 188 -19.73 5.95 -11.89
N LYS A 189 -18.88 5.49 -12.81
CA LYS A 189 -18.81 4.08 -13.18
C LYS A 189 -17.41 3.70 -13.60
N LEU A 190 -16.94 2.58 -13.08
CA LEU A 190 -15.80 1.84 -13.59
C LEU A 190 -16.34 0.62 -14.35
N SER A 191 -15.82 0.37 -15.55
CA SER A 191 -16.18 -0.83 -16.30
C SER A 191 -15.00 -1.38 -17.08
N TYR A 192 -15.03 -2.67 -17.34
CA TYR A 192 -14.00 -3.37 -18.08
C TYR A 192 -14.63 -4.24 -19.15
N LYS A 193 -14.13 -4.13 -20.39
CA LYS A 193 -14.56 -4.95 -21.52
C LYS A 193 -13.38 -5.26 -22.41
N THR A 194 -13.13 -6.55 -22.67
CA THR A 194 -12.14 -7.02 -23.66
C THR A 194 -10.78 -6.33 -23.51
N ARG A 195 -10.22 -6.36 -22.29
CA ARG A 195 -8.94 -5.71 -21.93
C ARG A 195 -8.93 -4.20 -21.89
N VAL A 196 -10.07 -3.55 -22.14
CA VAL A 196 -10.22 -2.09 -22.05
C VAL A 196 -10.95 -1.70 -20.78
N PHE A 197 -10.31 -0.88 -19.98
CA PHE A 197 -10.87 -0.24 -18.79
C PHE A 197 -11.47 1.12 -19.14
N HIS A 198 -12.68 1.38 -18.64
CA HIS A 198 -13.48 2.56 -18.90
C HIS A 198 -13.82 3.26 -17.58
N ILE A 199 -13.44 4.54 -17.48
CA ILE A 199 -13.81 5.41 -16.36
C ILE A 199 -14.82 6.44 -16.85
N LYS A 200 -16.03 6.41 -16.29
CA LYS A 200 -17.07 7.41 -16.53
C LYS A 200 -17.11 8.42 -15.39
N LEU A 201 -16.93 9.69 -15.72
CA LEU A 201 -16.95 10.80 -14.75
C LEU A 201 -18.29 11.54 -14.75
N ARG A 202 -18.56 12.29 -13.66
CA ARG A 202 -19.76 13.14 -13.56
C ARG A 202 -19.73 14.28 -14.61
N PRO A 203 -20.80 14.48 -15.39
CA PRO A 203 -20.89 15.59 -16.34
C PRO A 203 -21.01 16.91 -15.59
N GLY A 204 -20.00 17.77 -15.72
CA GLY A 204 -19.91 19.07 -15.03
C GLY A 204 -18.47 19.53 -14.78
N ASP A 205 -17.52 18.61 -14.70
CA ASP A 205 -16.14 18.91 -14.26
C ASP A 205 -15.07 18.85 -15.36
N CYS A 206 -15.44 18.76 -16.64
CA CYS A 206 -14.48 18.63 -17.75
C CYS A 206 -14.69 19.71 -18.82
N LEU A 207 -13.65 20.53 -19.06
CA LEU A 207 -13.54 21.46 -20.20
C LEU A 207 -13.17 20.77 -21.52
N HIS A 208 -12.75 19.51 -21.48
CA HIS A 208 -12.48 18.69 -22.66
C HIS A 208 -13.44 17.49 -22.71
N SER A 209 -14.39 17.58 -23.65
CA SER A 209 -15.20 16.52 -24.28
C SER A 209 -15.16 15.11 -23.68
N THR A 210 -16.30 14.67 -23.10
CA THR A 210 -16.79 13.27 -23.01
C THR A 210 -15.73 12.22 -22.66
N GLY A 211 -15.44 11.96 -21.40
CA GLY A 211 -16.35 11.25 -20.50
C GLY A 211 -16.06 9.75 -20.37
N ASP A 212 -15.29 9.17 -21.31
CA ASP A 212 -14.85 7.76 -21.28
C ASP A 212 -13.34 7.66 -21.53
N MET A 213 -12.54 7.54 -20.47
CA MET A 213 -11.11 7.21 -20.62
C MET A 213 -10.94 5.71 -20.86
N ARG A 214 -10.12 5.32 -21.85
CA ARG A 214 -9.88 3.93 -22.25
C ARG A 214 -8.43 3.52 -21.98
N TYR A 215 -8.23 2.46 -21.20
CA TYR A 215 -6.91 1.94 -20.87
C TYR A 215 -6.81 0.43 -21.10
N CYS A 216 -5.67 -0.07 -21.60
CA CYS A 216 -5.49 -1.47 -21.99
C CYS A 216 -4.53 -2.26 -21.07
N ASP A 217 -4.98 -3.47 -20.65
CA ASP A 217 -4.34 -4.58 -19.88
C ASP A 217 -3.92 -4.33 -18.40
N SER A 218 -4.11 -5.20 -17.39
CA SER A 218 -4.43 -6.64 -17.25
C SER A 218 -5.72 -6.93 -16.46
N ILE A 219 -6.26 -8.17 -16.51
CA ILE A 219 -7.45 -8.61 -15.76
C ILE A 219 -7.33 -8.28 -14.26
N SER A 220 -6.16 -8.52 -13.67
CA SER A 220 -5.88 -8.33 -12.24
C SER A 220 -6.06 -6.88 -11.78
N GLY A 221 -5.72 -5.90 -12.62
CA GLY A 221 -5.90 -4.48 -12.28
C GLY A 221 -7.37 -4.08 -12.24
N CYS A 222 -8.20 -4.69 -13.07
CA CYS A 222 -9.63 -4.37 -13.17
C CYS A 222 -10.44 -4.98 -12.02
N GLU A 223 -10.11 -6.21 -11.61
CA GLU A 223 -10.68 -6.83 -10.41
C GLU A 223 -10.35 -6.00 -9.18
N LEU A 224 -9.08 -5.57 -9.01
CA LEU A 224 -8.72 -4.76 -7.86
C LEU A 224 -9.41 -3.39 -7.85
N LEU A 225 -9.54 -2.75 -9.01
CA LEU A 225 -10.26 -1.46 -9.12
C LEU A 225 -11.74 -1.59 -8.74
N SER A 226 -12.38 -2.70 -9.12
CA SER A 226 -13.74 -3.02 -8.69
C SER A 226 -13.81 -3.26 -7.18
N ASP A 227 -12.87 -4.03 -6.64
CA ASP A 227 -12.77 -4.31 -5.20
C ASP A 227 -12.60 -3.02 -4.38
N TYR A 228 -11.71 -2.11 -4.82
CA TYR A 228 -11.52 -0.81 -4.17
C TYR A 228 -12.79 0.04 -4.23
N HIS A 229 -13.48 0.09 -5.37
CA HIS A 229 -14.72 0.84 -5.49
C HIS A 229 -15.80 0.32 -4.54
N GLN A 230 -15.96 -1.01 -4.46
CA GLN A 230 -16.89 -1.65 -3.51
C GLN A 230 -16.47 -1.43 -2.06
N TRP A 231 -15.19 -1.61 -1.74
CA TRP A 231 -14.65 -1.38 -0.40
C TRP A 231 -14.87 0.06 0.05
N LEU A 232 -14.62 1.04 -0.81
CA LEU A 232 -14.85 2.45 -0.51
C LEU A 232 -16.32 2.74 -0.31
N HIS A 233 -17.20 2.22 -1.18
CA HIS A 233 -18.63 2.42 -0.99
C HIS A 233 -19.08 1.88 0.38
N SER A 234 -18.61 0.70 0.78
CA SER A 234 -18.85 0.17 2.13
C SER A 234 -18.21 1.01 3.23
N TYR A 235 -16.96 1.42 3.09
CA TYR A 235 -16.22 2.23 4.07
C TYR A 235 -16.87 3.60 4.30
N TRP A 236 -17.23 4.31 3.22
CA TRP A 236 -17.91 5.61 3.28
C TRP A 236 -19.37 5.49 3.77
N LEU A 237 -20.11 4.44 3.39
CA LEU A 237 -21.46 4.22 3.93
C LEU A 237 -21.43 3.90 5.45
N VAL A 238 -20.45 3.11 5.90
CA VAL A 238 -20.29 2.77 7.32
C VAL A 238 -19.87 3.99 8.14
N THR A 239 -18.93 4.81 7.63
CA THR A 239 -18.48 6.04 8.30
C THR A 239 -19.56 7.14 8.31
N VAL A 240 -20.43 7.22 7.30
CA VAL A 240 -21.55 8.20 7.26
C VAL A 240 -22.74 7.75 8.12
N SER A 241 -22.96 6.44 8.29
CA SER A 241 -24.15 5.92 8.98
C SER A 241 -23.97 5.65 10.46
N ALA A 242 -22.75 5.53 11.00
CA ALA A 242 -22.59 5.12 12.39
C ALA A 242 -21.25 5.53 13.01
N ALA A 243 -21.32 6.04 14.24
CA ALA A 243 -20.25 6.02 15.23
C ALA A 243 -19.89 4.57 15.66
N VAL A 244 -19.64 3.67 14.72
CA VAL A 244 -19.42 2.23 14.96
C VAL A 244 -18.13 1.77 14.29
N LYS A 245 -17.10 1.65 15.14
CA LYS A 245 -16.04 0.63 15.19
C LYS A 245 -15.85 -0.20 13.91
N THR A 246 -14.92 0.20 13.04
CA THR A 246 -14.44 -0.65 11.95
C THR A 246 -13.20 -1.45 12.39
N SER A 247 -13.42 -2.74 12.67
CA SER A 247 -12.37 -3.77 12.65
C SER A 247 -11.76 -3.79 11.25
N ALA A 248 -10.44 -3.69 11.13
CA ALA A 248 -9.79 -3.85 9.83
C ALA A 248 -10.09 -5.25 9.30
N THR A 249 -10.67 -5.32 8.10
CA THR A 249 -10.85 -6.60 7.43
C THR A 249 -9.50 -7.01 6.83
N LEU A 250 -8.91 -8.03 7.45
CA LEU A 250 -7.60 -8.60 7.17
C LEU A 250 -7.72 -9.59 5.99
N TYR A 251 -6.87 -9.49 4.97
CA TYR A 251 -6.88 -10.41 3.81
C TYR A 251 -5.48 -11.01 3.56
N LEU A 252 -5.43 -12.28 3.15
CA LEU A 252 -4.22 -13.03 2.83
C LEU A 252 -3.90 -12.94 1.32
N LEU A 253 -2.62 -12.75 0.97
CA LEU A 253 -2.07 -12.83 -0.39
C LEU A 253 -1.43 -14.19 -0.67
N CYS A 254 -1.47 -14.63 -1.92
CA CYS A 254 -0.83 -15.86 -2.38
C CYS A 254 0.09 -15.57 -3.58
N THR A 255 1.30 -16.13 -3.58
CA THR A 255 2.25 -16.00 -4.70
C THR A 255 2.28 -17.27 -5.54
N SER A 256 1.55 -17.31 -6.64
CA SER A 256 1.92 -18.10 -7.83
C SER A 256 0.86 -17.94 -8.92
N CYS A 257 1.21 -17.27 -10.02
CA CYS A 257 0.65 -17.59 -11.35
C CYS A 257 1.47 -16.90 -12.44
N GLN A 258 2.21 -17.68 -13.22
CA GLN A 258 2.58 -17.31 -14.58
C GLN A 258 2.62 -18.58 -15.43
N GLU A 259 1.69 -18.69 -16.37
CA GLU A 259 1.97 -18.99 -17.77
C GLU A 259 0.72 -18.68 -18.63
N ILE A 260 0.92 -17.78 -19.60
CA ILE A 260 0.02 -17.60 -20.74
C ILE A 260 0.49 -18.63 -21.77
N LEU A 261 -0.26 -19.71 -21.95
CA LEU A 261 -0.10 -20.59 -23.10
C LEU A 261 -0.84 -19.97 -24.30
N TYR A 262 -0.09 -19.65 -25.35
CA TYR A 262 -0.59 -19.53 -26.72
C TYR A 262 0.25 -20.47 -27.58
N SER A 263 -0.37 -21.53 -28.09
CA SER A 263 -0.21 -22.03 -29.46
C SER A 263 -1.00 -23.34 -29.63
N ASP A 264 -2.00 -23.25 -30.51
CA ASP A 264 -2.73 -24.26 -31.30
C ASP A 264 -3.29 -25.53 -30.64
#